data_AF-M0IM12-F1
#
_entry.id   AF-M0IM12-F1
#
_cell.length_a   1.000
_cell.length_b   1.000
_cell.length_c   1.000
_cell.angle_alpha   90.00
_cell.angle_beta   90.00
_cell.angle_gamma   90.00
#
_symmetry.space_group_name_H-M   'P 1'
#
loop_
_entity.id
_entity.type
_entity.pdbx_description
1 polymer ?
#
loop_
_entity_poly.entity_id
_entity_poly.type
_entity_poly.pdbx_seq_one_letter_code
_entity_poly.pdbx_strand_id
1 'polypeptide(L)'
;MRKPVFRRTTTAPTRTRVRSLAACLAVVCLVAAAPVALAATATSVGFESGSATVEPGATTTVDVVVSDVDAGVGAYNLTVSLENESVGRLSEVTMADGERIAPRNISYRDNRTTATLSSIGLDTDDTGSVAIASVTIEAADSTGDSALDIDVSSLGNEDGNPYTVTKTTGLDLSVSESDGSSGGGGGSSGGGGGGNSGGGNDDSGSNDGGSDDGADGDSQTKTANSPTPTESTATESATPTTEPTATPTQDTETEEPATGTGVPGFGVVSALVAAGAFGLQRAARRRR
;
A
#
# COMPACT_ATOMS: atom_id res chain seq x y z
N MET A 1 -64.94 21.60 -52.46
CA MET A 1 -65.93 20.97 -51.54
C MET A 1 -66.11 19.52 -51.93
N ARG A 2 -65.53 18.58 -51.15
CA ARG A 2 -65.72 17.13 -51.32
C ARG A 2 -65.94 16.51 -49.93
N LYS A 3 -67.11 15.93 -49.71
CA LYS A 3 -67.40 14.85 -48.76
C LYS A 3 -67.98 13.73 -49.64
N PRO A 4 -67.64 12.45 -49.45
CA PRO A 4 -68.30 11.66 -48.39
C PRO A 4 -67.43 10.52 -47.79
N VAL A 5 -67.54 10.25 -46.49
CA VAL A 5 -68.32 9.17 -45.83
C VAL A 5 -67.50 7.92 -45.53
N PHE A 6 -67.40 7.67 -44.23
CA PHE A 6 -66.86 6.51 -43.54
C PHE A 6 -67.70 5.25 -43.83
N ARG A 7 -67.04 4.11 -44.10
CA ARG A 7 -67.64 2.78 -43.89
C ARG A 7 -66.65 1.89 -43.14
N ARG A 8 -66.99 1.57 -41.88
CA ARG A 8 -66.43 0.43 -41.16
C ARG A 8 -67.12 -0.84 -41.68
N THR A 9 -66.36 -1.86 -42.04
CA THR A 9 -66.90 -3.23 -42.18
C THR A 9 -65.96 -4.18 -41.49
N THR A 10 -66.46 -4.73 -40.39
CA THR A 10 -65.89 -5.83 -39.62
C THR A 10 -66.02 -7.12 -40.43
N THR A 11 -64.94 -7.88 -40.60
CA THR A 11 -65.03 -9.29 -41.00
C THR A 11 -63.94 -10.09 -40.28
N ALA A 12 -64.38 -10.95 -39.39
CA ALA A 12 -63.70 -12.15 -38.93
C ALA A 12 -64.65 -13.33 -39.22
N PRO A 13 -64.27 -14.60 -39.04
CA PRO A 13 -62.96 -15.27 -39.06
C PRO A 13 -62.93 -16.39 -40.13
N THR A 14 -61.78 -16.98 -40.45
CA THR A 14 -61.76 -18.33 -41.04
C THR A 14 -60.56 -19.12 -40.55
N ARG A 15 -60.86 -20.22 -39.85
CA ARG A 15 -59.91 -21.21 -39.33
C ARG A 15 -59.56 -22.26 -40.40
N THR A 16 -58.43 -22.93 -40.16
CA THR A 16 -58.05 -24.30 -40.60
C THR A 16 -57.57 -24.42 -42.05
N ARG A 17 -56.43 -25.03 -42.40
CA ARG A 17 -55.89 -26.37 -42.02
C ARG A 17 -54.35 -26.42 -42.10
N VAL A 18 -53.66 -26.91 -41.07
CA VAL A 18 -53.02 -28.25 -40.89
C VAL A 18 -52.04 -28.70 -42.01
N ARG A 19 -50.73 -28.75 -41.70
CA ARG A 19 -49.84 -29.96 -41.60
C ARG A 19 -48.35 -29.67 -41.93
N SER A 20 -47.49 -29.90 -40.94
CA SER A 20 -46.17 -30.58 -41.00
C SER A 20 -45.01 -29.95 -41.80
N LEU A 21 -43.86 -29.62 -41.17
CA LEU A 21 -42.66 -30.48 -41.02
C LEU A 21 -41.42 -29.66 -40.54
N ALA A 22 -40.55 -30.30 -39.75
CA ALA A 22 -39.10 -30.07 -39.57
C ALA A 22 -38.64 -28.73 -38.93
N ALA A 23 -38.38 -28.68 -37.63
CA ALA A 23 -37.11 -29.10 -37.02
C ALA A 23 -35.88 -28.23 -37.43
N CYS A 24 -35.88 -26.95 -37.06
CA CYS A 24 -34.63 -26.18 -36.97
C CYS A 24 -34.12 -26.21 -35.53
N LEU A 25 -33.30 -27.23 -35.30
CA LEU A 25 -32.21 -27.38 -34.32
C LEU A 25 -31.91 -26.13 -33.46
N ALA A 26 -32.62 -25.96 -32.34
CA ALA A 26 -32.17 -25.08 -31.27
C ALA A 26 -31.05 -25.79 -30.49
N VAL A 27 -29.83 -25.78 -31.05
CA VAL A 27 -28.62 -26.17 -30.32
C VAL A 27 -28.28 -25.02 -29.38
N VAL A 28 -28.90 -25.04 -28.20
CA VAL A 28 -28.43 -24.27 -27.06
C VAL A 28 -27.11 -24.94 -26.61
N CYS A 29 -25.99 -24.45 -27.15
CA CYS A 29 -24.68 -24.75 -26.60
C CYS A 29 -24.60 -24.13 -25.21
N LEU A 30 -25.09 -24.84 -24.21
CA LEU A 30 -24.79 -24.59 -22.81
C LEU A 30 -23.31 -24.95 -22.59
N VAL A 31 -22.42 -24.06 -23.02
CA VAL A 31 -21.01 -24.14 -22.64
C VAL A 31 -20.97 -23.83 -21.16
N ALA A 32 -20.94 -24.87 -20.34
CA ALA A 32 -20.54 -24.75 -18.95
C ALA A 32 -19.08 -24.29 -18.95
N ALA A 33 -18.86 -22.99 -18.96
CA ALA A 33 -17.57 -22.41 -18.70
C ALA A 33 -17.20 -22.80 -17.26
N ALA A 34 -16.38 -23.83 -17.12
CA ALA A 34 -15.74 -24.09 -15.84
C ALA A 34 -14.97 -22.82 -15.47
N PRO A 35 -15.09 -22.29 -14.25
CA PRO A 35 -14.26 -21.18 -13.83
C PRO A 35 -12.80 -21.62 -13.95
N VAL A 36 -12.02 -20.92 -14.76
CA VAL A 36 -10.58 -21.14 -14.83
C VAL A 36 -10.03 -20.61 -13.51
N ALA A 37 -9.68 -21.53 -12.61
CA ALA A 37 -8.89 -21.19 -11.43
C ALA A 37 -7.49 -20.86 -11.93
N LEU A 38 -7.20 -19.58 -12.15
CA LEU A 38 -5.83 -19.12 -12.33
C LEU A 38 -5.09 -19.44 -11.03
N ALA A 39 -4.04 -20.24 -11.13
CA ALA A 39 -3.15 -20.44 -10.00
C ALA A 39 -2.51 -19.09 -9.70
N ALA A 40 -2.66 -18.60 -8.47
CA ALA A 40 -2.00 -17.39 -8.05
C ALA A 40 -0.48 -17.62 -8.11
N THR A 41 0.24 -16.71 -8.76
CA THR A 41 1.70 -16.76 -8.84
C THR A 41 2.27 -16.58 -7.44
N ALA A 42 3.21 -17.46 -7.07
CA ALA A 42 3.90 -17.40 -5.79
C ALA A 42 4.97 -16.32 -5.83
N THR A 43 4.96 -15.42 -4.85
CA THR A 43 5.92 -14.31 -4.73
C THR A 43 6.46 -14.20 -3.31
N SER A 44 7.53 -13.42 -3.14
CA SER A 44 8.02 -13.02 -1.83
C SER A 44 8.09 -11.50 -1.70
N VAL A 45 7.85 -10.99 -0.50
CA VAL A 45 7.96 -9.56 -0.17
C VAL A 45 9.02 -9.37 0.89
N GLY A 46 9.86 -8.35 0.78
CA GLY A 46 10.87 -8.10 1.81
C GLY A 46 11.58 -6.78 1.62
N PHE A 47 12.44 -6.45 2.57
CA PHE A 47 13.40 -5.38 2.34
C PHE A 47 14.49 -5.84 1.36
N GLU A 48 14.99 -4.92 0.54
CA GLU A 48 16.11 -5.20 -0.39
C GLU A 48 17.34 -5.71 0.37
N SER A 49 17.56 -5.16 1.55
CA SER A 49 18.63 -5.55 2.48
C SER A 49 18.06 -6.38 3.63
N GLY A 50 18.80 -7.39 4.10
CA GLY A 50 18.42 -8.17 5.28
C GLY A 50 18.91 -7.58 6.61
N SER A 51 19.87 -6.67 6.57
CA SER A 51 20.39 -5.98 7.75
C SER A 51 20.89 -4.57 7.43
N ALA A 52 20.81 -3.65 8.39
CA ALA A 52 21.37 -2.31 8.31
C ALA A 52 22.06 -1.94 9.63
N THR A 53 23.19 -1.25 9.53
CA THR A 53 23.90 -0.66 10.67
C THR A 53 23.99 0.84 10.48
N VAL A 54 23.62 1.60 11.51
CA VAL A 54 23.57 3.07 11.46
C VAL A 54 24.14 3.67 12.75
N GLU A 55 24.70 4.87 12.62
CA GLU A 55 25.14 5.64 13.78
C GLU A 55 23.95 6.15 14.60
N PRO A 56 24.13 6.40 15.92
CA PRO A 56 23.15 7.12 16.71
C PRO A 56 22.77 8.46 16.07
N GLY A 57 21.46 8.75 16.02
CA GLY A 57 20.90 9.97 15.44
C GLY A 57 20.95 10.08 13.91
N ALA A 58 21.49 9.08 13.20
CA ALA A 58 21.52 9.06 11.75
C ALA A 58 20.18 8.59 11.14
N THR A 59 20.01 8.82 9.84
CA THR A 59 18.90 8.27 9.06
C THR A 59 19.39 7.24 8.06
N THR A 60 18.58 6.21 7.80
CA THR A 60 18.81 5.25 6.71
C THR A 60 17.53 5.02 5.94
N THR A 61 17.66 4.68 4.66
CA THR A 61 16.55 4.42 3.76
C THR A 61 16.68 3.01 3.21
N VAL A 62 15.60 2.24 3.28
CA VAL A 62 15.53 0.85 2.80
C VAL A 62 14.29 0.67 1.93
N ASP A 63 14.45 -0.07 0.85
CA ASP A 63 13.37 -0.32 -0.09
C ASP A 63 12.63 -1.62 0.23
N VAL A 64 11.32 -1.59 0.06
CA VAL A 64 10.44 -2.75 0.10
C VAL A 64 10.27 -3.27 -1.32
N VAL A 65 10.65 -4.52 -1.54
CA VAL A 65 10.71 -5.18 -2.84
C VAL A 65 9.79 -6.39 -2.87
N VAL A 66 9.09 -6.57 -3.99
CA VAL A 66 8.38 -7.81 -4.33
C VAL A 66 9.20 -8.55 -5.37
N SER A 67 9.58 -9.79 -5.06
CA SER A 67 10.34 -10.66 -5.97
C SER A 67 9.44 -11.68 -6.66
N ASP A 68 9.95 -12.21 -7.78
CA ASP A 68 9.30 -13.23 -8.60
C ASP A 68 7.96 -12.76 -9.20
N VAL A 69 7.85 -11.47 -9.53
CA VAL A 69 6.67 -10.94 -10.22
C VAL A 69 6.69 -11.33 -11.69
N ASP A 70 5.51 -11.58 -12.27
CA ASP A 70 5.32 -12.00 -13.66
C ASP A 70 4.33 -11.15 -14.47
N ALA A 71 3.65 -10.21 -13.81
CA ALA A 71 2.73 -9.24 -14.41
C ALA A 71 2.68 -7.92 -13.62
N GLY A 72 3.83 -7.47 -13.11
CA GLY A 72 3.98 -6.25 -12.32
C GLY A 72 3.25 -6.30 -10.98
N VAL A 73 3.30 -5.20 -10.23
CA VAL A 73 2.56 -4.98 -8.98
C VAL A 73 1.63 -3.79 -9.17
N GLY A 74 0.34 -4.06 -9.31
CA GLY A 74 -0.69 -3.04 -9.50
C GLY A 74 -1.35 -2.57 -8.22
N ALA A 75 -1.37 -3.40 -7.17
CA ALA A 75 -2.06 -3.08 -5.94
C ALA A 75 -1.44 -3.77 -4.73
N TYR A 76 -1.41 -3.07 -3.60
CA TYR A 76 -1.03 -3.67 -2.32
C TYR A 76 -1.69 -2.99 -1.12
N ASN A 77 -1.75 -3.74 -0.03
CA ASN A 77 -2.01 -3.25 1.32
C ASN A 77 -1.06 -3.98 2.25
N LEU A 78 -0.12 -3.25 2.84
CA LEU A 78 0.90 -3.79 3.72
C LEU A 78 1.14 -2.88 4.92
N THR A 79 1.66 -3.47 5.99
CA THR A 79 2.08 -2.75 7.19
C THR A 79 3.56 -2.99 7.43
N VAL A 80 4.29 -1.92 7.68
CA VAL A 80 5.68 -1.94 8.12
C VAL A 80 5.71 -1.56 9.60
N SER A 81 6.41 -2.34 10.42
CA SER A 81 6.51 -2.11 11.87
C SER A 81 7.96 -2.21 12.33
N LEU A 82 8.39 -1.23 13.13
CA LEU A 82 9.63 -1.24 13.88
C LEU A 82 9.35 -1.79 15.28
N GLU A 83 10.04 -2.84 15.69
CA GLU A 83 9.77 -3.53 16.96
C GLU A 83 10.10 -2.68 18.20
N ASN A 84 11.14 -1.86 18.15
CA ASN A 84 11.67 -1.15 19.31
C ASN A 84 11.74 0.37 19.10
N GLU A 85 10.78 1.09 19.69
CA GLU A 85 10.71 2.58 19.62
C GLU A 85 11.91 3.28 20.27
N SER A 86 12.65 2.59 21.16
CA SER A 86 13.84 3.17 21.79
C SER A 86 15.05 3.20 20.86
N VAL A 87 15.01 2.46 19.74
CA VAL A 87 16.09 2.37 18.74
C VAL A 87 15.85 3.33 17.57
N GLY A 88 14.59 3.69 17.30
CA GLY A 88 14.29 4.67 16.24
C GLY A 88 12.80 4.82 15.96
N ARG A 89 12.50 5.47 14.83
CA ARG A 89 11.14 5.63 14.29
C ARG A 89 11.16 5.76 12.77
N LEU A 90 10.02 5.50 12.13
CA LEU A 90 9.81 5.71 10.70
C LEU A 90 9.64 7.22 10.43
N SER A 91 10.66 7.88 9.91
CA SER A 91 10.62 9.33 9.64
C SER A 91 9.92 9.65 8.33
N GLU A 92 10.01 8.76 7.34
CA GLU A 92 9.33 8.90 6.06
C GLU A 92 9.06 7.54 5.43
N VAL A 93 8.00 7.45 4.66
CA VAL A 93 7.64 6.31 3.82
C VAL A 93 7.15 6.91 2.52
N THR A 94 7.72 6.46 1.41
CA THR A 94 7.31 6.83 0.06
C THR A 94 6.86 5.58 -0.68
N MET A 95 5.91 5.74 -1.59
CA MET A 95 5.44 4.65 -2.44
C MET A 95 5.96 4.87 -3.85
N ALA A 96 6.40 3.80 -4.53
CA ALA A 96 6.98 3.89 -5.86
C ALA A 96 6.09 4.69 -6.82
N ASP A 97 6.68 5.62 -7.56
CA ASP A 97 5.96 6.35 -8.60
C ASP A 97 5.51 5.36 -9.68
N GLY A 98 4.25 5.49 -10.09
CA GLY A 98 3.70 4.71 -11.20
C GLY A 98 3.37 5.67 -12.32
N GLU A 99 3.34 5.18 -13.56
CA GLU A 99 3.03 6.00 -14.74
C GLU A 99 1.59 6.58 -14.67
N ARG A 100 0.73 5.98 -13.82
CA ARG A 100 -0.65 6.38 -13.59
C ARG A 100 -0.85 7.02 -12.21
N ILE A 101 -1.75 8.01 -12.15
CA ILE A 101 -2.24 8.56 -10.87
C ILE A 101 -3.06 7.48 -10.16
N ALA A 102 -2.38 6.74 -9.29
CA ALA A 102 -2.95 5.71 -8.41
C ALA A 102 -3.47 6.35 -7.11
N PRO A 103 -4.67 5.98 -6.62
CA PRO A 103 -5.06 6.21 -5.24
C PRO A 103 -4.02 5.61 -4.29
N ARG A 104 -3.53 6.43 -3.38
CA ARG A 104 -2.38 6.16 -2.51
C ARG A 104 -2.69 6.64 -1.11
N ASN A 105 -2.41 5.83 -0.11
CA ASN A 105 -2.58 6.21 1.28
C ASN A 105 -1.44 5.65 2.14
N ILE A 106 -0.90 6.52 3.00
CA ILE A 106 0.07 6.16 4.03
C ILE A 106 -0.49 6.66 5.36
N SER A 107 -0.54 5.78 6.36
CA SER A 107 -0.97 6.11 7.71
C SER A 107 0.07 5.67 8.72
N TYR A 108 0.48 6.58 9.59
CA TYR A 108 1.39 6.29 10.71
C TYR A 108 0.62 6.08 12.00
N ARG A 109 1.12 5.16 12.84
CA ARG A 109 0.60 4.86 14.19
C ARG A 109 1.76 4.65 15.16
N ASP A 110 1.42 4.53 16.45
CA ASP A 110 2.35 4.11 17.50
C ASP A 110 3.64 4.95 17.53
N ASN A 111 3.49 6.28 17.58
CA ASN A 111 4.60 7.24 17.53
C ASN A 111 5.52 7.06 16.30
N ARG A 112 4.93 6.63 15.17
CA ARG A 112 5.62 6.34 13.91
C ARG A 112 6.54 5.12 13.97
N THR A 113 6.25 4.15 14.82
CA THR A 113 6.85 2.80 14.71
C THR A 113 6.10 1.90 13.72
N THR A 114 4.84 2.24 13.41
CA THR A 114 4.03 1.49 12.45
C THR A 114 3.57 2.39 11.31
N ALA A 115 3.68 1.92 10.07
CA ALA A 115 3.14 2.55 8.88
C ALA A 115 2.32 1.55 8.05
N THR A 116 1.08 1.90 7.72
CA THR A 116 0.24 1.14 6.77
C THR A 116 0.24 1.84 5.42
N LEU A 117 0.51 1.09 4.36
CA LEU A 117 0.62 1.56 2.99
C LEU A 117 -0.45 0.86 2.14
N SER A 118 -1.20 1.64 1.37
CA SER A 118 -2.15 1.09 0.42
C SER A 118 -2.10 1.86 -0.89
N SER A 119 -2.03 1.11 -1.99
CA SER A 119 -2.03 1.65 -3.34
C SER A 119 -2.80 0.73 -4.28
N ILE A 120 -3.44 1.31 -5.31
CA ILE A 120 -4.12 0.57 -6.38
C ILE A 120 -3.88 1.25 -7.74
N GLY A 121 -3.76 0.45 -8.80
CA GLY A 121 -3.54 0.94 -10.16
C GLY A 121 -2.13 1.48 -10.40
N LEU A 122 -1.13 0.92 -9.70
CA LEU A 122 0.27 1.11 -10.03
C LEU A 122 0.59 0.47 -11.38
N ASP A 123 1.61 1.01 -12.02
CA ASP A 123 2.18 0.58 -13.29
C ASP A 123 3.69 0.50 -13.03
N THR A 124 4.22 -0.72 -13.05
CA THR A 124 5.53 -1.13 -12.54
C THR A 124 6.20 -2.05 -13.55
N ASP A 125 7.43 -2.48 -13.27
CA ASP A 125 8.07 -3.44 -14.16
C ASP A 125 7.31 -4.77 -14.17
N ASP A 126 6.95 -5.22 -15.37
CA ASP A 126 6.12 -6.42 -15.59
C ASP A 126 6.70 -7.69 -14.93
N THR A 127 8.02 -7.80 -14.81
CA THR A 127 8.65 -9.06 -14.35
C THR A 127 9.87 -8.81 -13.48
N GLY A 128 10.19 -9.78 -12.60
CA GLY A 128 11.42 -9.78 -11.82
C GLY A 128 11.23 -9.32 -10.37
N SER A 129 12.01 -8.31 -9.96
CA SER A 129 11.94 -7.73 -8.61
C SER A 129 11.58 -6.26 -8.71
N VAL A 130 10.50 -5.86 -8.03
CA VAL A 130 9.91 -4.52 -8.12
C VAL A 130 9.94 -3.85 -6.75
N ALA A 131 10.60 -2.70 -6.65
CA ALA A 131 10.52 -1.84 -5.48
C ALA A 131 9.15 -1.13 -5.46
N ILE A 132 8.40 -1.29 -4.37
CA ILE A 132 7.03 -0.78 -4.25
C ILE A 132 6.90 0.36 -3.23
N ALA A 133 7.86 0.47 -2.31
CA ALA A 133 7.94 1.54 -1.33
C ALA A 133 9.38 1.73 -0.85
N SER A 134 9.68 2.91 -0.33
CA SER A 134 10.93 3.23 0.35
C SER A 134 10.62 3.70 1.76
N VAL A 135 11.37 3.21 2.74
CA VAL A 135 11.15 3.47 4.17
C VAL A 135 12.40 4.13 4.73
N THR A 136 12.25 5.36 5.20
CA THR A 136 13.30 6.09 5.92
C THR A 136 13.11 5.94 7.41
N ILE A 137 14.15 5.49 8.08
CA ILE A 137 14.24 5.28 9.51
C ILE A 137 15.16 6.35 10.09
N GLU A 138 14.74 6.98 11.18
CA GLU A 138 15.58 7.84 12.00
C GLU A 138 15.96 7.07 13.25
N ALA A 139 17.27 6.82 13.41
CA ALA A 139 17.82 6.15 14.58
C ALA A 139 17.78 7.08 15.80
N ALA A 140 17.61 6.48 16.98
CA ALA A 140 17.74 7.18 18.24
C ALA A 140 19.20 7.58 18.50
N ASP A 141 19.41 8.53 19.43
CA ASP A 141 20.74 8.93 19.91
C ASP A 141 21.42 7.87 20.80
N SER A 142 20.77 6.73 21.03
CA SER A 142 21.29 5.60 21.80
C SER A 142 21.53 4.38 20.94
N THR A 143 22.52 3.57 21.31
CA THR A 143 22.78 2.29 20.68
C THR A 143 21.73 1.23 21.03
N GLY A 144 21.56 0.24 20.16
CA GLY A 144 20.65 -0.88 20.36
C GLY A 144 20.25 -1.58 19.07
N ASP A 145 19.56 -2.70 19.22
CA ASP A 145 19.07 -3.53 18.11
C ASP A 145 17.53 -3.50 18.03
N SER A 146 17.01 -3.54 16.82
CA SER A 146 15.59 -3.68 16.50
C SER A 146 15.41 -4.47 15.20
N ALA A 147 14.21 -4.95 14.92
CA ALA A 147 13.85 -5.40 13.58
C ALA A 147 12.80 -4.47 12.95
N LEU A 148 12.79 -4.44 11.62
CA LEU A 148 11.63 -4.02 10.84
C LEU A 148 10.95 -5.24 10.23
N ASP A 149 9.64 -5.31 10.40
CA ASP A 149 8.80 -6.37 9.86
C ASP A 149 7.83 -5.85 8.81
N ILE A 150 7.41 -6.76 7.93
CA ILE A 150 6.40 -6.51 6.89
C ILE A 150 5.26 -7.53 7.04
N ASP A 151 4.06 -7.01 7.24
CA ASP A 151 2.81 -7.78 7.15
C ASP A 151 2.07 -7.42 5.86
N VAL A 152 1.77 -8.43 5.03
CA VAL A 152 1.09 -8.23 3.75
C VAL A 152 -0.36 -8.69 3.84
N SER A 153 -1.28 -7.73 3.84
CA SER A 153 -2.72 -8.01 3.86
C SER A 153 -3.27 -8.35 2.48
N SER A 154 -2.77 -7.70 1.42
CA SER A 154 -3.14 -8.00 0.04
C SER A 154 -2.05 -7.58 -0.93
N LEU A 155 -1.87 -8.35 -1.99
CA LEU A 155 -0.94 -8.06 -3.10
C LEU A 155 -1.57 -8.52 -4.41
N GLY A 156 -1.54 -7.68 -5.44
CA GLY A 156 -2.09 -7.97 -6.75
C GLY A 156 -1.28 -7.35 -7.88
N ASN A 157 -1.37 -7.98 -9.05
CA ASN A 157 -0.74 -7.55 -10.28
C ASN A 157 -1.51 -6.36 -10.91
N GLU A 158 -1.06 -5.88 -12.06
CA GLU A 158 -1.62 -4.70 -12.74
C GLU A 158 -3.03 -4.91 -13.32
N ASP A 159 -3.38 -6.15 -13.62
CA ASP A 159 -4.74 -6.56 -14.02
C ASP A 159 -5.68 -6.75 -12.82
N GLY A 160 -5.18 -6.65 -11.59
CA GLY A 160 -5.93 -6.90 -10.36
C GLY A 160 -6.04 -8.38 -9.96
N ASN A 161 -5.28 -9.27 -10.59
CA ASN A 161 -5.16 -10.67 -10.15
C ASN A 161 -4.29 -10.76 -8.89
N PRO A 162 -4.68 -11.55 -7.88
CA PRO A 162 -3.93 -11.65 -6.64
C PRO A 162 -2.65 -12.47 -6.80
N TYR A 163 -1.59 -12.04 -6.15
CA TYR A 163 -0.40 -12.86 -5.89
C TYR A 163 -0.57 -13.67 -4.60
N THR A 164 0.07 -14.84 -4.53
CA THR A 164 0.23 -15.57 -3.27
C THR A 164 1.59 -15.23 -2.67
N VAL A 165 1.59 -14.50 -1.55
CA VAL A 165 2.81 -14.23 -0.80
C VAL A 165 3.20 -15.48 -0.02
N THR A 166 4.30 -16.11 -0.40
CA THR A 166 4.80 -17.34 0.22
C THR A 166 5.86 -17.09 1.29
N LYS A 167 6.47 -15.91 1.26
CA LYS A 167 7.53 -15.50 2.19
C LYS A 167 7.52 -13.99 2.40
N THR A 168 7.68 -13.57 3.64
CA THR A 168 8.04 -12.20 4.02
C THR A 168 9.44 -12.18 4.63
N THR A 169 10.25 -11.15 4.34
CA THR A 169 11.59 -10.99 4.91
C THR A 169 11.74 -9.61 5.53
N GLY A 170 11.99 -9.56 6.84
CA GLY A 170 12.27 -8.33 7.59
C GLY A 170 13.71 -7.83 7.41
N LEU A 171 14.04 -6.78 8.15
CA LEU A 171 15.37 -6.17 8.22
C LEU A 171 15.84 -6.12 9.66
N ASP A 172 17.02 -6.65 9.94
CA ASP A 172 17.70 -6.46 11.22
C ASP A 172 18.36 -5.07 11.26
N LEU A 173 18.00 -4.22 12.22
CA LEU A 173 18.54 -2.88 12.39
C LEU A 173 19.42 -2.81 13.65
N SER A 174 20.69 -2.43 13.47
CA SER A 174 21.63 -2.18 14.56
C SER A 174 22.02 -0.70 14.58
N VAL A 175 21.83 -0.05 15.73
CA VAL A 175 22.33 1.29 16.01
C VAL A 175 23.59 1.17 16.86
N SER A 176 24.73 1.53 16.30
CA SER A 176 26.02 1.39 16.97
C SER A 176 26.94 2.54 16.57
N GLU A 177 27.77 2.99 17.51
CA GLU A 177 28.86 3.90 17.16
C GLU A 177 29.82 3.17 16.23
N SER A 178 30.25 3.81 15.15
CA SER A 178 31.36 3.28 14.37
C SER A 178 32.56 3.27 15.29
N ASP A 179 33.24 2.12 15.33
CA ASP A 179 34.58 1.98 15.85
C ASP A 179 35.50 2.79 14.95
N GLY A 180 35.41 4.11 15.10
CA GLY A 180 36.24 5.08 14.47
C GLY A 180 37.65 4.59 14.73
N SER A 181 38.30 4.15 13.65
CA SER A 181 39.74 4.01 13.60
C SER A 181 40.29 5.40 13.89
N SER A 182 40.38 5.74 15.18
CA SER A 182 41.08 6.89 15.69
C SER A 182 42.51 6.66 15.23
N GLY A 183 42.86 7.27 14.11
CA GLY A 183 44.23 7.39 13.66
C GLY A 183 45.00 8.05 14.79
N GLY A 184 45.60 7.23 15.64
CA GLY A 184 46.58 7.63 16.64
C GLY A 184 47.81 8.18 15.92
N GLY A 185 47.74 9.43 15.49
CA GLY A 185 48.89 10.23 15.11
C GLY A 185 49.42 10.94 16.36
N GLY A 186 50.39 10.31 17.02
CA GLY A 186 50.84 10.64 18.37
C GLY A 186 51.19 12.11 18.64
N GLY A 187 50.59 12.64 19.71
CA GLY A 187 51.15 13.77 20.43
C GLY A 187 52.42 13.34 21.16
N SER A 188 53.58 13.63 20.58
CA SER A 188 54.87 13.57 21.29
C SER A 188 55.32 15.01 21.58
N SER A 189 54.87 15.54 22.71
CA SER A 189 55.36 16.80 23.27
C SER A 189 56.44 16.53 24.32
N GLY A 190 57.65 17.04 24.08
CA GLY A 190 58.61 17.33 25.16
C GLY A 190 60.10 17.11 24.84
N GLY A 191 60.83 18.22 24.67
CA GLY A 191 62.13 18.38 25.35
C GLY A 191 63.41 18.57 24.53
N GLY A 192 63.65 19.80 24.07
CA GLY A 192 64.88 20.58 24.33
C GLY A 192 66.26 20.14 23.78
N GLY A 193 66.88 21.04 23.01
CA GLY A 193 68.31 21.37 23.20
C GLY A 193 69.20 21.42 21.96
N GLY A 194 69.81 22.60 21.73
CA GLY A 194 71.16 22.72 21.17
C GLY A 194 71.24 22.97 19.66
N GLY A 195 71.66 24.18 19.29
CA GLY A 195 71.68 24.66 17.90
C GLY A 195 72.80 24.12 17.01
N ASN A 196 72.73 24.50 15.74
CA ASN A 196 73.91 24.74 14.91
C ASN A 196 73.56 25.72 13.78
N SER A 197 74.42 26.72 13.64
CA SER A 197 74.41 27.74 12.58
C SER A 197 74.99 27.17 11.27
N GLY A 198 74.41 27.60 10.15
CA GLY A 198 74.92 27.36 8.79
C GLY A 198 73.73 27.23 7.85
N GLY A 199 73.35 28.23 7.05
CA GLY A 199 74.19 29.04 6.18
C GLY A 199 74.06 28.46 4.76
N GLY A 200 73.38 29.18 3.85
CA GLY A 200 73.26 28.78 2.45
C GLY A 200 71.93 29.17 1.79
N ASN A 201 71.76 30.47 1.52
CA ASN A 201 71.54 31.06 0.21
C ASN A 201 70.80 30.30 -0.94
N ASP A 202 70.03 31.11 -1.68
CA ASP A 202 69.56 30.97 -3.07
C ASP A 202 68.28 30.12 -3.26
N ASP A 203 67.30 30.42 -4.11
CA ASP A 203 67.16 31.44 -5.15
C ASP A 203 65.66 31.63 -5.49
N SER A 204 65.41 32.77 -6.10
CA SER A 204 64.22 33.35 -6.75
C SER A 204 63.24 32.44 -7.50
N GLY A 205 61.97 32.88 -7.53
CA GLY A 205 60.96 32.34 -8.44
C GLY A 205 59.55 32.90 -8.24
N SER A 206 59.39 34.22 -8.39
CA SER A 206 58.09 34.89 -8.52
C SER A 206 57.34 34.39 -9.77
N ASN A 207 56.06 34.10 -9.65
CA ASN A 207 55.13 34.23 -10.78
C ASN A 207 53.80 34.80 -10.28
N ASP A 208 53.74 36.12 -10.39
CA ASP A 208 52.56 36.97 -10.26
C ASP A 208 51.92 37.11 -11.65
N GLY A 209 50.59 37.07 -11.72
CA GLY A 209 49.81 37.28 -12.93
C GLY A 209 48.52 36.47 -12.87
N GLY A 210 47.33 37.02 -12.65
CA GLY A 210 46.88 38.40 -12.79
C GLY A 210 45.65 38.41 -13.70
N SER A 211 44.53 38.85 -13.13
CA SER A 211 43.38 39.49 -13.78
C SER A 211 42.29 38.64 -14.47
N ASP A 212 41.06 39.04 -14.11
CA ASP A 212 39.85 39.22 -14.94
C ASP A 212 38.63 38.49 -14.35
N ASP A 213 37.42 39.03 -14.32
CA ASP A 213 36.87 40.39 -14.28
C ASP A 213 35.35 40.17 -14.19
N GLY A 214 34.67 40.97 -13.35
CA GLY A 214 33.27 41.41 -13.54
C GLY A 214 32.13 40.39 -13.65
N ALA A 215 31.22 40.43 -12.68
CA ALA A 215 29.78 40.55 -12.96
C ALA A 215 29.02 41.01 -11.71
N ASP A 216 28.90 42.33 -11.57
CA ASP A 216 27.84 42.96 -10.79
C ASP A 216 26.48 42.63 -11.42
N GLY A 217 25.67 41.84 -10.72
CA GLY A 217 24.31 41.50 -11.06
C GLY A 217 23.33 42.06 -10.02
N ASP A 218 23.20 43.38 -10.01
CA ASP A 218 22.17 44.11 -9.28
C ASP A 218 20.79 43.76 -9.84
N SER A 219 19.94 43.12 -9.05
CA SER A 219 18.53 42.93 -9.37
C SER A 219 17.69 43.07 -8.12
N GLN A 220 17.21 44.31 -7.98
CA GLN A 220 16.09 44.71 -7.15
C GLN A 220 14.99 43.66 -7.14
N THR A 221 14.56 43.23 -5.95
CA THR A 221 13.17 42.79 -5.79
C THR A 221 12.53 43.54 -4.63
N LYS A 222 11.42 44.16 -5.00
CA LYS A 222 10.63 45.13 -4.27
C LYS A 222 9.97 44.50 -3.04
N THR A 223 9.89 45.31 -2.00
CA THR A 223 8.85 45.30 -0.97
C THR A 223 7.47 44.92 -1.53
N ALA A 224 6.85 43.88 -0.97
CA ALA A 224 5.39 43.75 -0.93
C ALA A 224 4.95 42.83 0.22
N ASN A 225 4.39 43.48 1.24
CA ASN A 225 3.29 43.06 2.11
C ASN A 225 3.29 41.66 2.73
N SER A 226 3.53 41.66 4.04
CA SER A 226 2.90 40.78 5.01
C SER A 226 1.37 40.83 4.87
N PRO A 227 0.66 39.72 4.60
CA PRO A 227 -0.75 39.61 4.90
C PRO A 227 -0.91 39.15 6.35
N THR A 228 -1.45 40.07 7.16
CA THR A 228 -2.22 39.81 8.37
C THR A 228 -3.08 38.55 8.23
N PRO A 229 -3.07 37.61 9.20
CA PRO A 229 -4.11 36.58 9.23
C PRO A 229 -5.45 37.26 9.51
N THR A 230 -6.30 37.30 8.50
CA THR A 230 -7.72 37.62 8.64
C THR A 230 -8.37 36.54 9.50
N GLU A 231 -8.76 36.92 10.71
CA GLU A 231 -9.75 36.19 11.51
C GLU A 231 -11.01 35.98 10.66
N SER A 232 -11.23 34.74 10.25
CA SER A 232 -12.50 34.33 9.65
C SER A 232 -13.45 33.94 10.77
N THR A 233 -14.35 34.85 11.06
CA THR A 233 -15.65 34.61 11.69
C THR A 233 -16.49 33.69 10.80
N ALA A 234 -16.78 32.48 11.28
CA ALA A 234 -17.92 31.66 10.88
C ALA A 234 -18.51 31.07 12.16
N THR A 235 -19.55 31.71 12.69
CA THR A 235 -20.96 31.31 12.53
C THR A 235 -21.34 30.20 13.51
N GLU A 236 -22.02 30.65 14.57
CA GLU A 236 -22.94 29.90 15.40
C GLU A 236 -23.80 28.94 14.57
N SER A 237 -23.92 27.67 14.97
CA SER A 237 -25.19 26.94 15.02
C SER A 237 -24.97 25.49 15.46
N ALA A 238 -25.42 25.17 16.69
CA ALA A 238 -26.19 23.98 17.08
C ALA A 238 -26.00 23.68 18.58
N THR A 239 -26.89 24.31 19.35
CA THR A 239 -27.62 23.77 20.51
C THR A 239 -27.15 22.42 21.11
N PRO A 240 -26.69 22.36 22.38
CA PRO A 240 -26.73 21.13 23.15
C PRO A 240 -28.16 20.92 23.68
N THR A 241 -28.87 19.93 23.14
CA THR A 241 -30.07 19.40 23.79
C THR A 241 -29.67 18.29 24.75
N THR A 242 -29.75 18.63 26.02
CA THR A 242 -29.72 17.74 27.18
C THR A 242 -31.01 16.92 27.27
N GLU A 243 -30.89 15.75 27.90
CA GLU A 243 -31.92 14.92 28.57
C GLU A 243 -32.77 13.92 27.75
N PRO A 244 -33.32 12.85 28.37
CA PRO A 244 -32.87 12.11 29.56
C PRO A 244 -32.96 10.57 29.40
N THR A 245 -32.33 9.88 30.36
CA THR A 245 -32.78 8.65 31.06
C THR A 245 -34.07 7.98 30.58
N ALA A 246 -33.95 6.71 30.16
CA ALA A 246 -34.92 5.66 30.48
C ALA A 246 -34.30 4.26 30.32
N THR A 247 -33.89 3.66 31.44
CA THR A 247 -33.99 2.20 31.67
C THR A 247 -35.42 1.95 32.14
N PRO A 248 -36.16 0.95 31.60
CA PRO A 248 -36.39 -0.23 32.44
C PRO A 248 -36.66 -1.57 31.70
N THR A 249 -36.52 -2.65 32.49
CA THR A 249 -37.26 -3.94 32.44
C THR A 249 -36.81 -4.95 31.37
N GLN A 250 -35.98 -5.95 31.71
CA GLN A 250 -36.34 -7.25 32.32
C GLN A 250 -37.55 -7.92 31.64
N ASP A 251 -37.29 -8.86 30.74
CA ASP A 251 -38.12 -10.06 30.67
C ASP A 251 -37.24 -11.29 30.85
N THR A 252 -37.60 -11.99 31.92
CA THR A 252 -37.16 -13.31 32.36
C THR A 252 -37.92 -14.32 31.52
N GLU A 253 -37.23 -15.15 30.76
CA GLU A 253 -37.73 -16.50 30.48
C GLU A 253 -36.73 -17.55 30.97
N THR A 254 -37.30 -18.39 31.83
CA THR A 254 -36.70 -19.42 32.67
C THR A 254 -36.78 -20.76 31.94
N GLU A 255 -35.63 -21.44 31.88
CA GLU A 255 -35.34 -22.89 31.86
C GLU A 255 -36.10 -23.85 30.91
N GLU A 256 -35.33 -24.66 30.16
CA GLU A 256 -35.12 -26.08 30.49
C GLU A 256 -33.89 -26.67 29.73
N PRO A 257 -33.28 -27.76 30.25
CA PRO A 257 -31.89 -28.12 29.99
C PRO A 257 -31.73 -29.21 28.92
N ALA A 258 -30.63 -29.13 28.15
CA ALA A 258 -30.12 -30.30 27.43
C ALA A 258 -28.58 -30.31 27.47
N THR A 259 -28.09 -31.31 28.18
CA THR A 259 -26.70 -31.75 28.27
C THR A 259 -26.07 -31.98 26.90
N GLY A 260 -24.89 -31.43 26.65
CA GLY A 260 -24.16 -31.73 25.42
C GLY A 260 -22.78 -31.10 25.36
N THR A 261 -21.79 -31.85 25.84
CA THR A 261 -20.35 -31.66 25.70
C THR A 261 -19.88 -31.09 24.35
N GLY A 262 -18.97 -30.10 24.36
CA GLY A 262 -17.92 -30.05 23.34
C GLY A 262 -17.48 -28.67 22.83
N VAL A 263 -16.34 -28.21 23.37
CA VAL A 263 -15.22 -27.48 22.72
C VAL A 263 -15.48 -26.05 22.16
N PRO A 264 -14.77 -25.02 22.66
CA PRO A 264 -14.79 -23.68 22.08
C PRO A 264 -13.79 -23.54 20.91
N GLY A 265 -14.20 -22.78 19.90
CA GLY A 265 -13.32 -21.91 19.11
C GLY A 265 -12.42 -22.59 18.07
N PHE A 266 -12.73 -22.40 16.80
CA PHE A 266 -11.85 -21.93 15.72
C PHE A 266 -12.62 -22.15 14.41
N GLY A 267 -13.18 -21.07 13.88
CA GLY A 267 -13.90 -21.06 12.60
C GLY A 267 -12.91 -21.23 11.44
N VAL A 268 -12.57 -22.47 11.12
CA VAL A 268 -11.99 -22.83 9.83
C VAL A 268 -13.15 -23.05 8.87
N VAL A 269 -13.48 -22.05 8.06
CA VAL A 269 -14.41 -22.22 6.94
C VAL A 269 -13.63 -22.87 5.80
N SER A 270 -13.44 -24.18 5.90
CA SER A 270 -12.96 -25.00 4.79
C SER A 270 -14.13 -25.28 3.84
N ALA A 271 -13.91 -24.99 2.56
CA ALA A 271 -14.82 -25.21 1.46
C ALA A 271 -15.30 -26.67 1.36
N LEU A 272 -16.62 -26.86 1.29
CA LEU A 272 -17.25 -28.11 0.89
C LEU A 272 -18.28 -27.80 -0.20
N VAL A 273 -17.81 -27.78 -1.45
CA VAL A 273 -18.68 -27.75 -2.63
C VAL A 273 -19.23 -29.16 -2.81
N ALA A 274 -20.41 -29.41 -2.23
CA ALA A 274 -21.16 -30.63 -2.46
C ALA A 274 -21.87 -30.57 -3.81
N ALA A 275 -21.54 -31.54 -4.68
CA ALA A 275 -22.21 -31.78 -5.95
C ALA A 275 -23.71 -32.08 -5.73
N GLY A 276 -24.56 -31.11 -6.07
CA GLY A 276 -26.01 -31.28 -6.08
C GLY A 276 -26.52 -31.78 -7.43
N ALA A 277 -26.42 -33.09 -7.67
CA ALA A 277 -27.25 -33.76 -8.69
C ALA A 277 -28.60 -34.12 -8.05
N PHE A 278 -29.63 -33.29 -8.26
CA PHE A 278 -31.01 -33.68 -7.99
C PHE A 278 -31.85 -33.45 -9.26
N GLY A 279 -32.01 -34.53 -10.01
CA GLY A 279 -33.14 -34.66 -10.90
C GLY A 279 -34.41 -34.81 -10.06
N LEU A 280 -35.48 -34.14 -10.47
CA LEU A 280 -36.81 -34.72 -10.33
C LEU A 280 -37.71 -34.20 -11.45
N GLN A 281 -38.06 -35.13 -12.32
CA GLN A 281 -39.23 -35.02 -13.19
C GLN A 281 -40.47 -34.74 -12.34
N ARG A 282 -41.30 -33.78 -12.78
CA ARG A 282 -42.75 -33.92 -12.59
C ARG A 282 -43.51 -33.33 -13.78
N ALA A 283 -43.67 -34.16 -14.79
CA ALA A 283 -44.78 -34.05 -15.71
C ALA A 283 -46.07 -34.46 -14.98
N ALA A 284 -47.12 -33.65 -15.05
CA ALA A 284 -48.44 -34.07 -15.53
C ALA A 284 -49.52 -32.99 -15.30
N ARG A 285 -50.08 -32.56 -16.43
CA ARG A 285 -51.52 -32.47 -16.72
C ARG A 285 -52.42 -31.71 -15.73
N ARG A 286 -53.02 -30.63 -16.23
CA ARG A 286 -54.48 -30.56 -16.38
C ARG A 286 -54.87 -29.67 -17.55
N ARG A 287 -55.37 -30.30 -18.61
CA ARG A 287 -56.31 -29.69 -19.56
C ARG A 287 -57.71 -29.82 -18.96
N ARG A 288 -58.49 -28.75 -18.98
CA ARG A 288 -59.83 -28.71 -19.59
C ARG A 288 -60.17 -27.26 -19.88
#